data_AF-A0A941S072-F1
#
_entry.id   AF-A0A941S072-F1
#
_cell.length_a   1.000
_cell.length_b   1.000
_cell.length_c   1.000
_cell.angle_alpha   90.00
_cell.angle_beta   90.00
_cell.angle_gamma   90.00
#
_symmetry.space_group_name_H-M   'P 1'
#
loop_
_entity.id
_entity.type
_entity.pdbx_description
1 polymer ?
#
loop_
_entity_poly.entity_id
_entity_poly.type
_entity_poly.pdbx_seq_one_letter_code
_entity_poly.pdbx_strand_id
1 'polypeptide(L)'
;MRNGVFSLIVVVLVGFGFADLAAAQGQGGRGGRGGAGAGFGRMGQVQLLGNPQVQKELKLADDQIAKIKEVSDASRPQRGQRGNNNNQRPTEEERAARRKTAEESAAKATDILNAEQKTRFQQIRIWTEGSRALTDDEDVAKKLGLTDDQKSALKTIGDESNKKRGEIAQGMRGASEEARKKITDDLAALRKSTEAECMAVLTDDQKSKFDALRGPKFELDQSAFGGGGRRGRGG
;
A
#
# COMPACT_ATOMS: atom_id res chain seq x y z
N MET A 1 0.48 49.64 -46.07
CA MET A 1 0.75 48.43 -45.25
C MET A 1 -0.45 48.20 -44.36
N ARG A 2 -0.82 46.93 -44.15
CA ARG A 2 -2.18 46.44 -43.84
C ARG A 2 -2.67 46.82 -42.44
N ASN A 3 -3.93 47.28 -42.36
CA ASN A 3 -4.72 47.39 -41.13
C ASN A 3 -5.11 45.99 -40.63
N GLY A 4 -5.04 45.77 -39.31
CA GLY A 4 -5.48 44.53 -38.66
C GLY A 4 -5.99 44.81 -37.25
N VAL A 5 -7.31 44.76 -37.09
CA VAL A 5 -8.08 44.88 -35.85
C VAL A 5 -8.20 43.49 -35.19
N PHE A 6 -8.00 43.40 -33.88
CA PHE A 6 -8.43 42.27 -33.03
C PHE A 6 -9.01 42.88 -31.75
N SER A 7 -10.31 43.17 -31.69
CA SER A 7 -11.44 42.29 -31.34
C SER A 7 -11.33 41.67 -29.95
N LEU A 8 -11.89 42.39 -28.97
CA LEU A 8 -12.06 42.04 -27.57
C LEU A 8 -13.37 41.24 -27.42
N ILE A 9 -13.28 39.94 -27.10
CA ILE A 9 -14.45 39.12 -26.81
C ILE A 9 -14.55 38.95 -25.30
N VAL A 10 -15.49 39.68 -24.70
CA VAL A 10 -16.03 39.41 -23.37
C VAL A 10 -17.22 38.46 -23.54
N VAL A 11 -17.12 37.26 -22.99
CA VAL A 11 -18.29 36.38 -22.79
C VAL A 11 -18.38 36.09 -21.30
N VAL A 12 -19.29 36.84 -20.65
CA VAL A 12 -19.86 36.50 -19.35
C VAL A 12 -21.05 35.58 -19.64
N LEU A 13 -21.01 34.35 -19.12
CA LEU A 13 -22.20 33.51 -19.00
C LEU A 13 -22.30 33.01 -17.55
N VAL A 14 -23.16 33.72 -16.81
CA VAL A 14 -23.74 33.27 -15.54
C VAL A 14 -24.94 32.39 -15.88
N GLY A 15 -24.94 31.15 -15.41
CA GLY A 15 -26.07 30.24 -15.48
C GLY A 15 -26.24 29.52 -14.14
N PHE A 16 -27.13 30.05 -13.30
CA PHE A 16 -27.63 29.38 -12.09
C PHE A 16 -28.61 28.27 -12.50
N GLY A 17 -28.31 27.04 -12.10
CA GLY A 17 -29.24 25.91 -12.15
C GLY A 17 -29.28 25.24 -10.78
N PHE A 18 -30.27 25.59 -9.96
CA PHE A 18 -30.61 24.85 -8.75
C PHE A 18 -31.33 23.56 -9.17
N ALA A 19 -30.75 22.41 -8.82
CA ALA A 19 -31.46 21.13 -8.84
C ALA A 19 -31.77 20.76 -7.38
N ASP A 20 -33.06 20.60 -7.09
CA ASP A 20 -33.59 20.07 -5.84
C ASP A 20 -32.93 18.73 -5.50
N LEU A 21 -32.17 18.69 -4.40
CA LEU A 21 -31.79 17.44 -3.77
C LEU A 21 -32.71 17.22 -2.58
N ALA A 22 -33.78 16.47 -2.84
CA ALA A 22 -34.68 15.96 -1.82
C ALA A 22 -33.89 15.21 -0.74
N ALA A 23 -34.11 15.62 0.51
CA ALA A 23 -33.63 14.96 1.70
C ALA A 23 -34.27 13.57 1.83
N ALA A 24 -33.54 12.53 1.42
CA ALA A 24 -33.86 11.16 1.79
C ALA A 24 -33.20 10.84 3.12
N GLN A 25 -33.97 11.01 4.19
CA GLN A 25 -33.65 10.57 5.55
C GLN A 25 -33.76 9.03 5.59
N GLY A 26 -32.63 8.33 5.47
CA GLY A 26 -32.52 6.88 5.58
C GLY A 26 -31.76 6.48 6.84
N GLN A 27 -32.48 6.06 7.87
CA GLN A 27 -31.98 5.47 9.10
C GLN A 27 -31.41 4.05 8.83
N GLY A 28 -30.22 3.76 9.36
CA GLY A 28 -29.71 2.39 9.51
C GLY A 28 -28.64 1.97 8.50
N GLY A 29 -27.38 2.07 8.89
CA GLY A 29 -26.26 1.61 8.06
C GLY A 29 -24.94 1.64 8.81
N ARG A 30 -24.73 0.61 9.64
CA ARG A 30 -23.45 0.03 10.08
C ARG A 30 -22.24 0.74 9.43
N GLY A 31 -21.53 1.54 10.21
CA GLY A 31 -20.42 2.41 9.77
C GLY A 31 -19.51 1.74 8.74
N GLY A 32 -19.75 2.08 7.48
CA GLY A 32 -18.91 1.71 6.35
C GLY A 32 -17.80 2.74 6.16
N ARG A 33 -16.71 2.26 5.55
CA ARG A 33 -15.67 3.07 4.91
C ARG A 33 -14.78 3.89 5.85
N GLY A 34 -13.94 3.18 6.60
CA GLY A 34 -12.55 3.63 6.74
C GLY A 34 -11.88 3.50 5.38
N GLY A 35 -11.53 4.63 4.77
CA GLY A 35 -10.93 4.68 3.43
C GLY A 35 -9.71 3.79 3.30
N ALA A 36 -9.49 3.29 2.09
CA ALA A 36 -8.30 2.56 1.69
C ALA A 36 -7.05 3.23 2.27
N GLY A 37 -6.41 2.57 3.24
CA GLY A 37 -5.04 2.87 3.60
C GLY A 37 -4.71 3.34 5.02
N ALA A 38 -5.64 3.37 5.96
CA ALA A 38 -5.34 3.75 7.34
C ALA A 38 -5.11 2.52 8.25
N GLY A 39 -3.85 2.18 8.50
CA GLY A 39 -3.46 1.16 9.51
C GLY A 39 -2.54 0.04 9.02
N PHE A 40 -2.08 0.08 7.78
CA PHE A 40 -1.50 -1.08 7.14
C PHE A 40 0.02 -1.06 7.17
N GLY A 41 0.60 -1.91 8.01
CA GLY A 41 2.02 -2.24 7.94
C GLY A 41 2.37 -2.89 6.59
N ARG A 42 3.66 -2.84 6.22
CA ARG A 42 4.24 -3.49 5.04
C ARG A 42 3.87 -4.98 5.05
N MET A 43 2.91 -5.40 4.23
CA MET A 43 2.67 -6.83 3.99
C MET A 43 3.80 -7.36 3.13
N GLY A 44 4.53 -8.36 3.62
CA GLY A 44 5.57 -9.01 2.83
C GLY A 44 4.98 -9.78 1.65
N GLN A 45 5.76 -9.99 0.60
CA GLN A 45 5.29 -10.68 -0.62
C GLN A 45 4.73 -12.08 -0.33
N VAL A 46 5.36 -12.84 0.58
CA VAL A 46 4.88 -14.16 1.02
C VAL A 46 3.51 -14.07 1.70
N GLN A 47 3.28 -13.03 2.50
CA GLN A 47 1.99 -12.81 3.15
C GLN A 47 0.90 -12.46 2.12
N LEU A 48 1.26 -11.71 1.08
CA LEU A 48 0.36 -11.36 -0.01
C LEU A 48 -0.02 -12.59 -0.85
N LEU A 49 0.95 -13.44 -1.20
CA LEU A 49 0.70 -14.71 -1.91
C LEU A 49 -0.09 -15.73 -1.06
N GLY A 50 0.01 -15.63 0.26
CA GLY A 50 -0.81 -16.42 1.19
C GLY A 50 -2.26 -15.95 1.29
N ASN A 51 -2.63 -14.81 0.70
CA ASN A 51 -3.99 -14.28 0.82
C ASN A 51 -4.96 -14.95 -0.16
N PRO A 52 -6.16 -15.40 0.29
CA PRO A 52 -7.11 -16.08 -0.58
C PRO A 52 -7.61 -15.26 -1.79
N GLN A 53 -7.73 -13.94 -1.70
CA GLN A 53 -8.13 -13.10 -2.84
C GLN A 53 -7.02 -13.05 -3.88
N VAL A 54 -5.76 -12.92 -3.44
CA VAL A 54 -4.60 -12.95 -4.34
C VAL A 54 -4.46 -14.32 -4.98
N GLN A 55 -4.63 -15.40 -4.22
CA GLN A 55 -4.59 -16.77 -4.75
C GLN A 55 -5.67 -17.01 -5.82
N LYS A 56 -6.89 -16.52 -5.58
CA LYS A 56 -7.99 -16.57 -6.55
C LYS A 56 -7.69 -15.72 -7.80
N GLU A 57 -7.20 -14.50 -7.61
CA GLU A 57 -6.84 -13.59 -8.71
C GLU A 57 -5.76 -14.19 -9.61
N LEU A 58 -4.75 -14.81 -9.00
CA LEU A 58 -3.66 -15.50 -9.70
C LEU A 58 -4.03 -16.91 -10.20
N LYS A 59 -5.25 -17.37 -9.87
CA LYS A 59 -5.74 -18.72 -10.18
C LYS A 59 -4.72 -19.80 -9.79
N LEU A 60 -4.16 -19.68 -8.58
CA LEU A 60 -3.13 -20.62 -8.13
C LEU A 60 -3.73 -22.02 -7.99
N ALA A 61 -2.97 -23.02 -8.46
CA ALA A 61 -3.32 -24.42 -8.25
C ALA A 61 -3.07 -24.83 -6.79
N ASP A 62 -3.74 -25.90 -6.34
CA ASP A 62 -3.64 -26.38 -4.96
C ASP A 62 -2.21 -26.71 -4.55
N ASP A 63 -1.39 -27.23 -5.47
CA ASP A 63 0.02 -27.52 -5.22
C ASP A 63 0.85 -26.24 -5.04
N GLN A 64 0.57 -25.18 -5.80
CA GLN A 64 1.20 -23.87 -5.64
C GLN A 64 0.82 -23.25 -4.30
N ILE A 65 -0.47 -23.32 -3.92
CA ILE A 65 -0.97 -22.83 -2.63
C ILE A 65 -0.27 -23.57 -1.47
N ALA A 66 -0.14 -24.89 -1.56
CA ALA A 66 0.54 -25.71 -0.56
C ALA A 66 2.03 -25.30 -0.42
N LYS A 67 2.75 -25.18 -1.54
CA LYS A 67 4.16 -24.75 -1.54
C LYS A 67 4.35 -23.34 -0.97
N ILE A 68 3.47 -22.39 -1.31
CA ILE A 68 3.51 -21.02 -0.75
C ILE A 68 3.29 -21.06 0.77
N LYS A 69 2.38 -21.91 1.24
CA LYS A 69 2.14 -22.10 2.67
C LYS A 69 3.38 -22.69 3.37
N GLU A 70 4.05 -23.67 2.78
CA GLU A 70 5.31 -24.21 3.32
C GLU A 70 6.40 -23.14 3.42
N VAL A 71 6.56 -22.30 2.39
CA VAL A 71 7.47 -21.15 2.43
C VAL A 71 7.09 -20.23 3.60
N SER A 72 5.81 -19.86 3.71
CA SER A 72 5.30 -19.00 4.78
C SER A 72 5.56 -19.57 6.18
N ASP A 73 5.35 -20.88 6.37
CA ASP A 73 5.57 -21.55 7.64
C ASP A 73 7.06 -21.66 7.99
N ALA A 74 7.94 -21.86 7.01
CA ALA A 74 9.39 -21.85 7.20
C ALA A 74 9.94 -20.46 7.54
N SER A 75 9.33 -19.39 7.01
CA SER A 75 9.72 -18.00 7.30
C SER A 75 9.22 -17.48 8.64
N ARG A 76 8.31 -18.20 9.31
CA ARG A 76 7.80 -17.78 10.61
C ARG A 76 8.88 -17.97 11.67
N PRO A 77 9.21 -16.93 12.46
CA PRO A 77 10.12 -17.10 13.58
C PRO A 77 9.54 -18.16 14.51
N GLN A 78 10.36 -19.18 14.85
CA GLN A 78 9.97 -20.25 15.75
C GLN A 78 9.38 -19.64 17.03
N ARG A 79 8.15 -20.04 17.35
CA ARG A 79 7.34 -19.46 18.44
C ARG A 79 8.05 -19.51 19.81
N GLY A 80 9.07 -20.36 19.97
CA GLY A 80 9.90 -20.51 21.18
C GLY A 80 11.16 -19.63 21.24
N GLN A 81 11.55 -18.93 20.17
CA GLN A 81 12.71 -18.02 20.16
C GLN A 81 12.34 -16.58 20.55
N ARG A 82 11.07 -16.35 20.95
CA ARG A 82 10.67 -15.18 21.74
C ARG A 82 10.86 -15.50 23.23
N GLY A 83 12.06 -15.94 23.59
CA GLY A 83 12.43 -16.10 24.99
C GLY A 83 12.47 -14.73 25.65
N ASN A 84 11.58 -14.51 26.63
CA ASN A 84 11.64 -13.54 27.73
C ASN A 84 11.98 -12.04 27.47
N ASN A 85 12.24 -11.62 26.23
CA ASN A 85 12.87 -10.33 25.92
C ASN A 85 11.92 -9.34 25.24
N ASN A 86 10.64 -9.38 25.63
CA ASN A 86 9.52 -8.70 24.95
C ASN A 86 9.60 -7.15 24.94
N ASN A 87 10.65 -6.56 25.53
CA ASN A 87 10.84 -5.11 25.66
C ASN A 87 12.09 -4.54 24.94
N GLN A 88 12.95 -5.36 24.32
CA GLN A 88 14.12 -4.85 23.61
C GLN A 88 13.82 -4.62 22.12
N ARG A 89 14.17 -3.43 21.61
CA ARG A 89 14.12 -3.16 20.16
C ARG A 89 15.12 -4.10 19.48
N PRO A 90 14.77 -4.75 18.35
CA PRO A 90 15.72 -5.57 17.61
C PRO A 90 16.96 -4.75 17.26
N THR A 91 18.13 -5.36 17.43
CA THR A 91 19.43 -4.84 16.97
C THR A 91 19.43 -4.70 15.45
N GLU A 92 20.39 -3.95 14.90
CA GLU A 92 20.47 -3.78 13.44
C GLU A 92 20.81 -5.11 12.74
N GLU A 93 21.63 -5.95 13.36
CA GLU A 93 21.95 -7.29 12.85
C GLU A 93 20.71 -8.18 12.80
N GLU A 94 19.88 -8.19 13.85
CA GLU A 94 18.61 -8.94 13.84
C GLU A 94 17.62 -8.42 12.79
N ARG A 95 17.62 -7.10 12.53
CA ARG A 95 16.78 -6.52 11.46
C ARG A 95 17.30 -6.92 10.10
N ALA A 96 18.61 -6.88 9.87
CA ALA A 96 19.23 -7.30 8.63
C ALA A 96 18.97 -8.79 8.35
N ALA A 97 19.12 -9.65 9.36
CA ALA A 97 18.81 -11.07 9.26
C ALA A 97 17.33 -11.30 8.88
N ARG A 98 16.39 -10.59 9.52
CA ARG A 98 14.96 -10.67 9.19
C ARG A 98 14.65 -10.19 7.77
N ARG A 99 15.31 -9.13 7.30
CA ARG A 99 15.16 -8.64 5.92
C ARG A 99 15.62 -9.70 4.93
N LYS A 100 16.81 -10.27 5.15
CA LYS A 100 17.36 -11.32 4.31
C LYS A 100 16.45 -12.55 4.25
N THR A 101 15.97 -13.04 5.39
CA THR A 101 14.99 -14.16 5.42
C THR A 101 13.71 -13.81 4.67
N ALA A 102 13.20 -12.58 4.80
CA ALA A 102 12.01 -12.15 4.07
C ALA A 102 12.24 -12.09 2.55
N GLU A 103 13.40 -11.62 2.10
CA GLU A 103 13.80 -11.56 0.69
C GLU A 103 13.96 -12.97 0.09
N GLU A 104 14.67 -13.86 0.78
CA GLU A 104 14.82 -15.27 0.35
C GLU A 104 13.48 -15.99 0.26
N SER A 105 12.59 -15.73 1.21
CA SER A 105 11.26 -16.33 1.24
C SER A 105 10.37 -15.76 0.15
N ALA A 106 10.47 -14.45 -0.12
CA ALA A 106 9.79 -13.81 -1.23
C ALA A 106 10.23 -14.43 -2.57
N ALA A 107 11.54 -14.57 -2.80
CA ALA A 107 12.09 -15.20 -4.01
C ALA A 107 11.54 -16.62 -4.20
N LYS A 108 11.64 -17.48 -3.17
CA LYS A 108 11.09 -18.84 -3.19
C LYS A 108 9.59 -18.87 -3.49
N ALA A 109 8.81 -17.97 -2.88
CA ALA A 109 7.37 -17.89 -3.11
C ALA A 109 7.05 -17.44 -4.54
N THR A 110 7.81 -16.49 -5.09
CA THR A 110 7.63 -16.03 -6.46
C THR A 110 8.04 -17.07 -7.50
N ASP A 111 9.03 -17.91 -7.22
CA ASP A 111 9.48 -18.95 -8.16
C ASP A 111 8.51 -20.12 -8.33
N ILE A 112 7.54 -20.25 -7.43
CA ILE A 112 6.41 -21.18 -7.58
C ILE A 112 5.45 -20.71 -8.68
N LEU A 113 5.44 -19.41 -9.00
CA LEU A 113 4.54 -18.80 -9.97
C LEU A 113 5.07 -18.96 -11.39
N ASN A 114 4.16 -19.21 -12.34
CA ASN A 114 4.50 -19.14 -13.76
C ASN A 114 4.65 -17.68 -14.24
N ALA A 115 5.05 -17.46 -15.50
CA ALA A 115 5.33 -16.13 -16.03
C ALA A 115 4.10 -15.18 -16.01
N GLU A 116 2.91 -15.68 -16.32
CA GLU A 116 1.68 -14.90 -16.30
C GLU A 116 1.31 -14.50 -14.86
N GLN A 117 1.40 -15.45 -13.92
CA GLN A 117 1.17 -15.24 -12.50
C GLN A 117 2.19 -14.27 -11.90
N LYS A 118 3.48 -14.35 -12.27
CA LYS A 118 4.52 -13.39 -11.85
C LYS A 118 4.16 -11.97 -12.31
N THR A 119 3.72 -11.82 -13.56
CA THR A 119 3.30 -10.53 -14.12
C THR A 119 2.08 -9.97 -13.39
N ARG A 120 1.04 -10.78 -13.19
CA ARG A 120 -0.16 -10.35 -12.44
C ARG A 120 0.14 -10.08 -10.98
N PHE A 121 1.04 -10.84 -10.36
CA PHE A 121 1.46 -10.61 -8.98
C PHE A 121 2.22 -9.28 -8.84
N GLN A 122 3.08 -8.92 -9.79
CA GLN A 122 3.72 -7.60 -9.81
C GLN A 122 2.68 -6.47 -9.89
N GLN A 123 1.66 -6.61 -10.75
CA GLN A 123 0.56 -5.63 -10.82
C GLN A 123 -0.19 -5.49 -9.50
N ILE A 124 -0.55 -6.63 -8.88
CA ILE A 124 -1.19 -6.65 -7.55
C ILE A 124 -0.30 -5.95 -6.52
N ARG A 125 1.02 -6.22 -6.53
CA ARG A 125 1.96 -5.54 -5.65
C ARG A 125 1.91 -4.03 -5.85
N ILE A 126 1.94 -3.53 -7.09
CA ILE A 126 1.85 -2.08 -7.34
C ILE A 126 0.51 -1.51 -6.82
N TRP A 127 -0.62 -2.21 -6.98
CA TRP A 127 -1.90 -1.78 -6.40
C TRP A 127 -1.89 -1.72 -4.88
N THR A 128 -1.21 -2.67 -4.23
CA THR A 128 -1.14 -2.73 -2.76
C THR A 128 -0.11 -1.77 -2.15
N GLU A 129 1.04 -1.62 -2.81
CA GLU A 129 2.19 -0.86 -2.33
C GLU A 129 2.10 0.62 -2.72
N GLY A 130 1.39 0.97 -3.80
CA GLY A 130 1.31 2.35 -4.29
C GLY A 130 2.68 2.88 -4.73
N SER A 131 2.99 4.14 -4.42
CA SER A 131 4.28 4.77 -4.73
C SER A 131 5.48 4.06 -4.11
N ARG A 132 5.26 3.24 -3.08
CA ARG A 132 6.32 2.44 -2.48
C ARG A 132 6.91 1.40 -3.45
N ALA A 133 6.15 0.98 -4.46
CA ALA A 133 6.67 0.12 -5.52
C ALA A 133 7.83 0.78 -6.29
N LEU A 134 7.93 2.11 -6.30
CA LEU A 134 9.04 2.84 -6.93
C LEU A 134 10.39 2.61 -6.24
N THR A 135 10.38 2.17 -4.97
CA THR A 135 11.59 1.90 -4.18
C THR A 135 11.76 0.44 -3.79
N ASP A 136 10.66 -0.28 -3.51
CA ASP A 136 10.69 -1.67 -3.05
C ASP A 136 10.67 -2.70 -4.21
N ASP A 137 10.45 -2.29 -5.46
CA ASP A 137 10.42 -3.18 -6.64
C ASP A 137 11.46 -2.73 -7.69
N GLU A 138 12.56 -3.49 -7.79
CA GLU A 138 13.63 -3.18 -8.74
C GLU A 138 13.19 -3.25 -10.19
N ASP A 139 12.27 -4.15 -10.54
CA ASP A 139 11.81 -4.30 -11.91
C ASP A 139 10.93 -3.11 -12.32
N VAL A 140 10.12 -2.58 -11.40
CA VAL A 140 9.41 -1.31 -11.60
C VAL A 140 10.40 -0.17 -11.81
N ALA A 141 11.39 -0.03 -10.92
CA ALA A 141 12.41 1.02 -11.04
C ALA A 141 13.18 0.93 -12.38
N LYS A 142 13.55 -0.28 -12.81
CA LYS A 142 14.21 -0.53 -14.11
C LYS A 142 13.30 -0.22 -15.28
N LYS A 143 12.04 -0.67 -15.28
CA LYS A 143 11.07 -0.42 -16.37
C LYS A 143 10.72 1.07 -16.52
N LEU A 144 10.72 1.83 -15.43
CA LEU A 144 10.53 3.27 -15.43
C LEU A 144 11.81 4.05 -15.81
N GLY A 145 12.97 3.39 -15.81
CA GLY A 145 14.25 4.04 -16.06
C GLY A 145 14.55 5.11 -15.02
N LEU A 146 14.29 4.83 -13.74
CA LEU A 146 14.54 5.80 -12.67
C LEU A 146 16.04 6.12 -12.61
N THR A 147 16.38 7.41 -12.63
CA THR A 147 17.76 7.87 -12.45
C THR A 147 18.23 7.64 -11.02
N ASP A 148 19.54 7.68 -10.80
CA ASP A 148 20.08 7.51 -9.45
C ASP A 148 19.66 8.67 -8.52
N ASP A 149 19.55 9.88 -9.06
CA ASP A 149 18.99 11.03 -8.33
C ASP A 149 17.53 10.79 -7.92
N GLN A 150 16.70 10.27 -8.82
CA GLN A 150 15.30 9.94 -8.51
C GLN A 150 15.21 8.83 -7.45
N LYS A 151 16.01 7.76 -7.57
CA LYS A 151 16.07 6.69 -6.56
C LYS A 151 16.49 7.24 -5.20
N SER A 152 17.49 8.12 -5.16
CA SER A 152 17.97 8.76 -3.93
C SER A 152 16.89 9.63 -3.28
N ALA A 153 16.19 10.45 -4.07
CA ALA A 153 15.08 11.28 -3.62
C ALA A 153 13.91 10.43 -3.07
N LEU A 154 13.50 9.39 -3.81
CA LEU A 154 12.45 8.46 -3.39
C LEU A 154 12.80 7.71 -2.10
N LYS A 155 14.06 7.28 -1.95
CA LYS A 155 14.55 6.66 -0.72
C LYS A 155 14.47 7.64 0.46
N THR A 156 14.85 8.89 0.26
CA THR A 156 14.81 9.95 1.28
C THR A 156 13.37 10.19 1.75
N ILE A 157 12.43 10.37 0.81
CA ILE A 157 11.00 10.51 1.10
C ILE A 157 10.48 9.30 1.89
N GLY A 158 10.86 8.09 1.48
CA GLY A 158 10.51 6.85 2.17
C GLY A 158 11.05 6.79 3.61
N ASP A 159 12.31 7.17 3.83
CA ASP A 159 12.96 7.17 5.14
C ASP A 159 12.33 8.20 6.09
N GLU A 160 12.02 9.41 5.60
CA GLU A 160 11.30 10.44 6.36
C GLU A 160 9.88 9.99 6.72
N SER A 161 9.15 9.41 5.77
CA SER A 161 7.82 8.84 6.01
C SER A 161 7.86 7.74 7.06
N ASN A 162 8.86 6.86 7.02
CA ASN A 162 9.07 5.83 8.04
C ASN A 162 9.34 6.42 9.43
N LYS A 163 10.13 7.49 9.51
CA LYS A 163 10.41 8.20 10.77
C LYS A 163 9.14 8.81 11.36
N LYS A 164 8.40 9.60 10.58
CA LYS A 164 7.11 10.21 10.98
C LYS A 164 6.11 9.15 11.43
N ARG A 165 6.01 8.03 10.70
CA ARG A 165 5.17 6.89 11.11
C ARG A 165 5.58 6.31 12.46
N GLY A 166 6.89 6.24 12.73
CA GLY A 166 7.42 5.79 14.02
C GLY A 166 7.04 6.72 15.17
N GLU A 167 7.07 8.03 14.97
CA GLU A 167 6.65 9.04 15.95
C GLU A 167 5.14 8.95 16.22
N ILE A 168 4.31 8.86 15.17
CA ILE A 168 2.87 8.66 15.30
C ILE A 168 2.55 7.36 16.06
N ALA A 169 3.25 6.27 15.75
CA ALA A 169 3.03 4.97 16.39
C ALA A 169 3.44 4.96 17.88
N GLN A 170 4.39 5.78 18.32
CA GLN A 170 4.72 5.93 19.74
C GLN A 170 3.55 6.55 20.52
N GLY A 171 2.81 7.46 19.88
CA GLY A 171 1.59 8.06 20.43
C GLY A 171 0.42 7.08 20.64
N MET A 172 0.49 5.86 20.09
CA MET A 172 -0.57 4.84 20.24
C MET A 172 -0.56 4.13 21.60
N ARG A 173 0.57 4.14 22.32
CA ARG A 173 0.70 3.35 23.55
C ARG A 173 -0.10 4.00 24.68
N GLY A 174 -1.21 3.38 25.07
CA GLY A 174 -2.12 3.93 26.09
C GLY A 174 -3.10 4.99 25.58
N ALA A 175 -3.20 5.18 24.26
CA ALA A 175 -4.10 6.15 23.65
C ALA A 175 -5.59 5.81 23.87
N SER A 176 -6.39 6.84 24.16
CA SER A 176 -7.86 6.79 24.19
C SER A 176 -8.43 6.44 22.80
N GLU A 177 -9.71 6.08 22.73
CA GLU A 177 -10.37 5.77 21.47
C GLU A 177 -10.36 6.95 20.48
N GLU A 178 -10.56 8.17 20.99
CA GLU A 178 -10.47 9.41 20.20
C GLU A 178 -9.05 9.65 19.67
N ALA A 179 -8.04 9.42 20.51
CA ALA A 179 -6.64 9.53 20.10
C ALA A 179 -6.27 8.48 19.05
N ARG A 180 -6.82 7.26 19.13
CA ARG A 180 -6.64 6.23 18.10
C ARG A 180 -7.24 6.64 16.77
N LYS A 181 -8.44 7.23 16.76
CA LYS A 181 -9.05 7.75 15.53
C LYS A 181 -8.17 8.83 14.90
N LYS A 182 -7.70 9.79 15.70
CA LYS A 182 -6.78 10.83 15.22
C LYS A 182 -5.50 10.24 14.62
N ILE A 183 -4.93 9.21 15.26
CA ILE A 183 -3.74 8.54 14.75
C ILE A 183 -4.02 7.82 13.43
N THR A 184 -5.18 7.18 13.28
CA THR A 184 -5.61 6.59 12.01
C THR A 184 -5.67 7.65 10.90
N ASP A 185 -6.23 8.82 11.20
CA ASP A 185 -6.31 9.94 10.25
C ASP A 185 -4.91 10.50 9.91
N ASP A 186 -4.03 10.69 10.92
CA ASP A 186 -2.66 11.16 10.75
C ASP A 186 -1.84 10.18 9.88
N LEU A 187 -2.01 8.87 10.06
CA LEU A 187 -1.37 7.84 9.24
C LEU A 187 -1.88 7.86 7.79
N ALA A 188 -3.18 8.08 7.59
CA ALA A 188 -3.77 8.19 6.27
C ALA A 188 -3.28 9.44 5.53
N ALA A 189 -3.19 10.57 6.23
CA ALA A 189 -2.64 11.81 5.71
C ALA A 189 -1.17 11.68 5.33
N LEU A 190 -0.35 11.08 6.21
CA LEU A 190 1.05 10.80 5.94
C LEU A 190 1.21 9.96 4.67
N ARG A 191 0.43 8.88 4.52
CA ARG A 191 0.47 8.03 3.33
C ARG A 191 0.16 8.82 2.06
N LYS A 192 -0.89 9.65 2.07
CA LYS A 192 -1.27 10.48 0.92
C LYS A 192 -0.18 11.50 0.56
N SER A 193 0.42 12.15 1.56
CA SER A 193 1.52 13.10 1.35
C SER A 193 2.72 12.40 0.72
N THR A 194 3.13 11.26 1.28
CA THR A 194 4.25 10.46 0.75
C THR A 194 3.98 9.99 -0.69
N GLU A 195 2.75 9.57 -1.01
CA GLU A 195 2.38 9.24 -2.39
C GLU A 195 2.57 10.43 -3.33
N ALA A 196 2.04 11.60 -2.96
CA ALA A 196 2.15 12.81 -3.77
C ALA A 196 3.61 13.25 -3.98
N GLU A 197 4.42 13.23 -2.92
CA GLU A 197 5.85 13.55 -2.97
C GLU A 197 6.61 12.59 -3.88
N CYS A 198 6.39 11.28 -3.75
CA CYS A 198 7.02 10.29 -4.64
C CYS A 198 6.62 10.48 -6.10
N MET A 199 5.33 10.75 -6.37
CA MET A 199 4.85 10.95 -7.74
C MET A 199 5.39 12.25 -8.35
N ALA A 200 5.68 13.27 -7.55
CA ALA A 200 6.28 14.52 -8.02
C ALA A 200 7.75 14.38 -8.45
N VAL A 201 8.46 13.34 -7.99
CA VAL A 201 9.84 13.01 -8.44
C VAL A 201 9.86 12.44 -9.86
N LEU A 202 8.75 11.86 -10.31
CA LEU A 202 8.65 11.24 -11.62
C LEU A 202 8.35 12.28 -12.71
N THR A 203 8.88 12.04 -13.91
CA THR A 203 8.44 12.75 -15.12
C THR A 203 7.05 12.29 -15.53
N ASP A 204 6.36 13.05 -16.38
CA ASP A 204 5.02 12.69 -16.83
C ASP A 204 5.00 11.38 -17.63
N ASP A 205 6.05 11.11 -18.42
CA ASP A 205 6.25 9.83 -19.09
C ASP A 205 6.40 8.67 -18.09
N GLN A 206 7.14 8.88 -17.00
CA GLN A 206 7.31 7.87 -15.95
C GLN A 206 6.01 7.61 -15.18
N LYS A 207 5.22 8.65 -14.89
CA LYS A 207 3.89 8.50 -14.27
C LYS A 207 2.97 7.68 -15.17
N SER A 208 2.92 8.00 -16.46
CA SER A 208 2.13 7.27 -17.45
C SER A 208 2.56 5.79 -17.55
N LYS A 209 3.87 5.52 -17.60
CA LYS A 209 4.39 4.14 -17.57
C LYS A 209 4.04 3.43 -16.27
N PHE A 210 4.10 4.11 -15.13
CA PHE A 210 3.77 3.51 -13.84
C PHE A 210 2.29 3.11 -13.75
N ASP A 211 1.40 3.94 -14.27
CA ASP A 211 -0.02 3.61 -14.39
C ASP A 211 -0.28 2.45 -15.36
N ALA A 212 0.47 2.36 -16.47
CA ALA A 212 0.41 1.21 -17.36
C ALA A 212 0.90 -0.09 -16.68
N LEU A 213 1.96 -0.01 -15.85
CA LEU A 213 2.50 -1.16 -15.12
C LEU A 213 1.55 -1.68 -14.03
N ARG A 214 0.65 -0.84 -13.49
CA ARG A 214 -0.40 -1.27 -12.54
C ARG A 214 -1.35 -2.30 -13.14
N GLY A 215 -1.57 -2.26 -14.46
CA GLY A 215 -2.50 -3.16 -15.13
C GLY A 215 -3.94 -3.11 -14.58
N PRO A 216 -4.73 -4.18 -14.75
CA PRO A 216 -6.12 -4.21 -14.29
C PRO A 216 -6.24 -3.95 -12.80
N LYS A 217 -7.26 -3.17 -12.41
CA LYS A 217 -7.53 -2.80 -11.02
C LYS A 217 -7.61 -4.04 -10.12
N PHE A 218 -6.94 -3.98 -8.97
CA PHE A 218 -7.05 -4.97 -7.92
C PHE A 218 -7.31 -4.29 -6.57
N GLU A 219 -8.39 -4.68 -5.91
CA GLU A 219 -8.72 -4.20 -4.56
C GLU A 219 -8.63 -5.36 -3.59
N LEU A 220 -7.64 -5.30 -2.70
CA LEU A 220 -7.51 -6.26 -1.61
C LEU A 220 -8.50 -5.88 -0.50
N ASP A 221 -9.33 -6.82 -0.06
CA ASP A 221 -10.14 -6.65 1.14
C ASP A 221 -9.23 -6.82 2.36
N GLN A 222 -8.90 -5.68 2.96
CA GLN A 222 -7.94 -5.61 4.04
C GLN A 222 -8.56 -5.94 5.40
N SER A 223 -9.89 -6.15 5.47
CA SER A 223 -10.59 -6.54 6.70
C SER A 223 -10.14 -7.91 7.22
N ALA A 224 -9.65 -8.78 6.34
CA ALA A 224 -9.08 -10.09 6.68
C ALA A 224 -7.73 -10.01 7.40
N PHE A 225 -7.06 -8.85 7.40
CA PHE A 225 -5.74 -8.65 8.01
C PHE A 225 -5.78 -7.83 9.32
N GLY A 226 -6.92 -7.19 9.61
CA GLY A 226 -7.16 -6.53 10.89
C GLY A 226 -7.36 -7.55 12.00
N GLY A 227 -6.32 -7.80 12.78
CA GLY A 227 -6.43 -8.60 13.99
C GLY A 227 -7.46 -8.01 14.96
N GLY A 228 -8.47 -8.80 15.31
CA GLY A 228 -9.22 -8.64 16.55
C GLY A 228 -10.53 -7.85 16.45
N GLY A 229 -11.49 -8.36 15.69
CA GLY A 229 -12.83 -7.77 15.67
C GLY A 229 -13.93 -8.76 15.29
N ARG A 230 -13.92 -9.98 15.85
CA ARG A 230 -15.03 -10.94 15.97
C ARG A 230 -14.51 -12.34 16.32
N ARG A 231 -14.32 -12.60 17.61
CA ARG A 231 -14.73 -13.88 18.18
C ARG A 231 -15.82 -13.55 19.18
N GLY A 232 -17.06 -13.64 18.73
CA GLY A 232 -18.18 -13.71 19.63
C GLY A 232 -17.96 -14.91 20.55
N ARG A 233 -17.74 -14.63 21.83
CA ARG A 233 -17.99 -15.61 22.88
C ARG A 233 -19.32 -15.22 23.47
N GLY A 234 -20.37 -15.91 23.02
CA GLY A 234 -21.60 -15.99 23.78
C GLY A 234 -21.28 -16.53 25.17
N GLY A 235 -21.83 -15.85 26.17
CA GLY A 235 -22.20 -16.37 27.47
C GLY A 235 -23.64 -15.95 27.68
#